data_AF-A6DM39-F1
#
_entry.id   AF-A6DM39-F1
#
_cell.length_a   1.000
_cell.length_b   1.000
_cell.length_c   1.000
_cell.angle_alpha   90.00
_cell.angle_beta   90.00
_cell.angle_gamma   90.00
#
_symmetry.space_group_name_H-M   'P 1'
#
loop_
_entity.id
_entity.type
_entity.pdbx_description
1 polymer ?
#
loop_
_entity_poly.entity_id
_entity_poly.type
_entity_poly.pdbx_seq_one_letter_code
_entity_poly.pdbx_strand_id
1 'polypeptide(L)'
;MPRRKITWDQKTIPFEILDVKLQKNGFKIDFTQTINFQDAKKIKISRWWYEYSRKYGAPKSDFEDITPQSIKVSEDGMSMTISCSLMKERVYCFDFSELTDNKNEKLANKKAYYTIIHLIE
;
A
#
# COMPACT_ATOMS: atom_id res chain seq x y z
N MET A 1 22.41 10.27 -1.42
CA MET A 1 21.00 10.21 -0.97
C MET A 1 20.94 10.51 0.51
N PRO A 2 20.16 11.50 0.99
CA PRO A 2 20.12 11.82 2.41
C PRO A 2 19.34 10.72 3.16
N ARG A 3 19.94 10.17 4.22
CA ARG A 3 19.24 9.26 5.14
C ARG A 3 18.31 10.09 6.02
N ARG A 4 17.00 9.81 6.00
CA ARG A 4 16.06 10.36 6.99
C ARG A 4 16.22 9.59 8.30
N LYS A 5 16.56 10.30 9.37
CA LYS A 5 16.56 9.79 10.74
C LYS A 5 15.24 10.20 11.37
N ILE A 6 14.44 9.23 11.79
CA ILE A 6 13.17 9.47 12.47
C ILE A 6 13.48 9.45 13.97
N THR A 7 13.25 10.55 14.67
CA THR A 7 13.40 10.65 16.12
C THR A 7 12.01 10.67 16.73
N TRP A 8 11.66 9.67 17.53
CA TRP A 8 10.34 9.56 18.15
C TRP A 8 10.24 10.51 19.35
N ASP A 9 9.22 11.38 19.36
CA ASP A 9 9.05 12.48 20.33
C ASP A 9 8.13 12.14 21.52
N GLN A 10 7.61 10.90 21.56
CA GLN A 10 6.62 10.39 22.51
C GLN A 10 5.29 11.17 22.61
N LYS A 11 5.06 12.19 21.77
CA LYS A 11 3.89 13.08 21.84
C LYS A 11 3.03 13.04 20.60
N THR A 12 3.61 12.77 19.43
CA THR A 12 2.86 12.73 18.17
C THR A 12 2.94 11.36 17.54
N ILE A 13 1.79 10.80 17.18
CA ILE A 13 1.71 9.61 16.34
C ILE A 13 1.74 10.13 14.90
N PRO A 14 2.83 9.93 14.14
CA PRO A 14 2.89 10.38 12.76
C PRO A 14 1.87 9.64 11.90
N PHE A 15 1.37 10.28 10.85
CA PHE A 15 0.54 9.61 9.86
C PHE A 15 1.40 8.62 9.06
N GLU A 16 1.14 7.33 9.27
CA GLU A 16 1.87 6.21 8.67
C GLU A 16 0.94 5.05 8.32
N ILE A 17 1.45 4.15 7.50
CA ILE A 17 0.81 2.86 7.22
C ILE A 17 1.07 1.95 8.42
N LEU A 18 0.00 1.47 9.04
CA LEU A 18 0.07 0.58 10.21
C LEU A 18 0.22 -0.88 9.78
N ASP A 19 -0.59 -1.34 8.83
CA ASP A 19 -0.58 -2.72 8.36
C ASP A 19 -1.15 -2.87 6.95
N VAL A 20 -0.75 -3.92 6.24
CA VAL A 20 -1.30 -4.32 4.94
C VAL A 20 -1.64 -5.80 4.99
N LYS A 21 -2.93 -6.11 4.97
CA LYS A 21 -3.48 -7.47 5.06
C LYS A 21 -4.05 -7.90 3.73
N LEU A 22 -3.68 -9.10 3.29
CA LEU A 22 -4.37 -9.77 2.19
C LEU A 22 -5.80 -10.12 2.62
N GLN A 23 -6.74 -10.00 1.69
CA GLN A 23 -8.14 -10.41 1.81
C GLN A 23 -8.48 -11.36 0.66
N LYS A 24 -9.59 -12.11 0.75
CA LYS A 24 -9.99 -13.04 -0.33
C LYS A 24 -10.09 -12.38 -1.71
N ASN A 25 -10.55 -11.12 -1.75
CA ASN A 25 -10.83 -10.38 -2.98
C ASN A 25 -10.03 -9.07 -3.07
N GLY A 26 -8.90 -8.95 -2.37
CA GLY A 26 -8.10 -7.73 -2.40
C GLY A 26 -7.24 -7.52 -1.16
N PHE A 27 -7.19 -6.29 -0.65
CA PHE A 27 -6.34 -5.90 0.47
C PHE A 27 -7.07 -5.00 1.45
N LYS A 28 -6.73 -5.11 2.72
CA LYS A 28 -7.08 -4.14 3.77
C LYS A 28 -5.80 -3.46 4.23
N ILE A 29 -5.78 -2.14 4.21
CA ILE A 29 -4.67 -1.31 4.67
C ILE A 29 -5.15 -0.53 5.88
N ASP A 30 -4.42 -0.65 6.98
CA ASP A 30 -4.68 0.04 8.23
C ASP A 30 -3.68 1.22 8.34
N PHE A 31 -4.13 2.36 8.85
CA PHE A 31 -3.33 3.58 9.05
C PHE A 31 -3.32 4.00 10.52
N THR A 32 -2.31 4.77 10.91
CA THR A 32 -2.20 5.30 12.28
C THR A 32 -3.10 6.52 12.56
N GLN A 33 -3.59 7.19 11.51
CA GLN A 33 -4.52 8.33 11.58
C GLN A 33 -5.62 8.20 10.50
N THR A 34 -6.66 9.02 10.62
CA THR A 34 -7.79 9.05 9.68
C THR A 34 -7.39 9.61 8.31
N ILE A 35 -7.74 8.91 7.23
CA ILE A 35 -7.39 9.29 5.86
C ILE A 35 -8.44 10.18 5.20
N ASN A 36 -8.00 11.01 4.25
CA ASN A 36 -8.90 11.76 3.39
C ASN A 36 -9.58 10.83 2.36
N PHE A 37 -10.91 10.76 2.42
CA PHE A 37 -11.72 9.88 1.56
C PHE A 37 -11.60 10.20 0.06
N GLN A 38 -11.42 11.48 -0.30
CA GLN A 38 -11.30 11.87 -1.71
C GLN A 38 -9.96 11.42 -2.30
N ASP A 39 -8.89 11.47 -1.50
CA ASP A 39 -7.56 11.07 -1.92
C ASP A 39 -7.40 9.55 -1.95
N ALA A 40 -8.14 8.82 -1.11
CA ALA A 40 -8.19 7.35 -1.11
C ALA A 40 -8.52 6.76 -2.50
N LYS A 41 -9.28 7.49 -3.33
CA LYS A 41 -9.63 7.06 -4.70
C LYS A 41 -8.53 7.30 -5.74
N LYS A 42 -7.49 8.07 -5.41
CA LYS A 42 -6.41 8.47 -6.32
C LYS A 42 -5.17 7.58 -6.19
N ILE A 43 -5.20 6.61 -5.28
CA ILE A 43 -4.08 5.70 -5.08
C ILE A 43 -3.79 4.92 -6.37
N LYS A 44 -2.51 4.61 -6.59
CA LYS A 44 -2.09 3.78 -7.72
C LYS A 44 -1.63 2.44 -7.22
N ILE A 45 -2.00 1.39 -7.93
CA ILE A 45 -1.64 0.02 -7.60
C ILE A 45 -0.97 -0.57 -8.82
N SER A 46 0.22 -1.11 -8.65
CA SER A 46 0.92 -1.82 -9.71
C SER A 46 1.37 -3.19 -9.22
N ARG A 47 1.44 -4.14 -10.14
CA ARG A 47 1.86 -5.53 -9.91
C ARG A 47 3.04 -5.85 -10.80
N TRP A 48 3.96 -6.68 -10.32
CA TRP A 48 5.00 -7.32 -11.15
C TRP A 48 5.45 -8.64 -10.54
N TRP A 49 6.30 -9.36 -11.26
CA TRP A 49 7.09 -10.46 -10.72
C TRP A 49 8.56 -10.31 -11.05
N TYR A 50 9.37 -11.12 -10.38
CA TYR A 50 10.79 -11.25 -10.67
C TYR A 50 11.03 -12.59 -11.34
N GLU A 51 11.69 -12.57 -12.48
CA GLU A 51 12.16 -13.80 -13.09
C GLU A 51 13.15 -14.51 -12.16
N TYR A 52 12.91 -15.79 -11.91
CA TYR A 52 13.78 -16.59 -11.06
C TYR A 52 15.10 -16.88 -11.81
N SER A 53 16.05 -15.95 -11.72
CA SER A 53 17.39 -16.14 -12.24
C SER A 53 18.40 -16.12 -11.09
N ARG A 54 19.46 -16.93 -11.20
CA ARG A 54 20.57 -16.92 -10.23
C ARG A 54 21.39 -15.61 -10.25
N LYS A 55 21.12 -14.71 -11.20
CA LYS A 55 21.80 -13.42 -11.30
C LYS A 55 21.10 -12.41 -10.40
N TYR A 56 21.87 -11.82 -9.49
CA TYR A 56 21.41 -10.72 -8.64
C TYR A 56 20.99 -9.53 -9.51
N GLY A 57 19.82 -8.94 -9.20
CA GLY A 57 19.26 -7.83 -9.99
C GLY A 57 18.38 -8.26 -11.16
N ALA A 58 17.63 -9.35 -11.02
CA ALA A 58 16.62 -9.74 -12.00
C ALA A 58 15.69 -8.56 -12.34
N PRO A 59 15.44 -8.27 -13.63
CA PRO A 59 14.56 -7.18 -14.03
C PRO A 59 13.15 -7.42 -13.49
N LYS A 60 12.41 -6.33 -13.26
CA LYS A 60 10.97 -6.42 -13.03
C LYS A 60 10.31 -6.88 -14.32
N SER A 61 9.67 -8.03 -14.28
CA SER A 61 8.96 -8.61 -15.42
C SER A 61 7.46 -8.41 -15.24
N ASP A 62 6.74 -8.24 -16.36
CA ASP A 62 5.26 -8.16 -16.39
C ASP A 62 4.71 -7.08 -15.43
N PHE A 63 5.23 -5.86 -15.59
CA PHE A 63 4.73 -4.70 -14.84
C PHE A 63 3.35 -4.32 -15.38
N GLU A 64 2.36 -4.31 -14.51
CA GLU A 64 0.98 -4.04 -14.85
C GLU A 64 0.36 -3.08 -13.82
N ASP A 65 -0.37 -2.07 -14.28
CA ASP A 65 -1.18 -1.22 -13.41
C ASP A 65 -2.54 -1.88 -13.15
N ILE A 66 -2.89 -2.00 -11.87
CA ILE A 66 -4.14 -2.62 -11.43
C ILE A 66 -5.17 -1.51 -11.21
N THR A 67 -6.26 -1.59 -11.95
CA THR A 67 -7.45 -0.78 -11.65
C THR A 67 -8.29 -1.48 -10.57
N PRO A 68 -8.43 -0.89 -9.37
CA PRO A 68 -9.24 -1.50 -8.32
C PRO A 68 -10.72 -1.48 -8.70
N GLN A 69 -11.43 -2.57 -8.43
CA GLN A 69 -12.87 -2.69 -8.64
C GLN A 69 -13.65 -1.84 -7.64
N SER A 70 -13.17 -1.76 -6.40
CA SER A 70 -13.74 -0.89 -5.38
C SER A 70 -12.69 -0.46 -4.38
N ILE A 71 -12.87 0.74 -3.84
CA ILE A 71 -12.12 1.26 -2.70
C ILE A 71 -13.14 1.73 -1.68
N LYS A 72 -13.09 1.16 -0.47
CA LYS A 72 -13.96 1.50 0.65
C LYS A 72 -13.11 1.92 1.83
N VAL A 73 -13.38 3.09 2.38
CA VAL A 73 -12.80 3.53 3.66
C VAL A 73 -13.74 3.09 4.78
N SER A 74 -13.20 2.64 5.90
CA SER A 74 -13.96 2.29 7.09
C SER A 74 -14.65 3.52 7.70
N GLU A 75 -15.68 3.27 8.52
CA GLU A 75 -16.42 4.34 9.21
C GLU A 75 -15.54 5.15 10.17
N ASP A 76 -14.54 4.50 10.79
CA ASP A 76 -13.53 5.17 11.63
C ASP A 76 -12.52 6.00 10.82
N GLY A 77 -12.51 5.89 9.49
CA GLY A 77 -11.59 6.59 8.60
C GLY A 77 -10.13 6.12 8.68
N MET A 78 -9.80 5.11 9.47
CA MET A 78 -8.42 4.66 9.71
C MET A 78 -8.03 3.44 8.90
N SER A 79 -8.97 2.84 8.16
CA SER A 79 -8.72 1.68 7.31
C SER A 79 -9.27 1.88 5.92
N MET A 80 -8.62 1.26 4.93
CA MET A 80 -9.11 1.22 3.56
C MET A 80 -9.08 -0.21 3.03
N THR A 81 -10.19 -0.65 2.46
CA THR A 81 -10.32 -1.93 1.77
C THR A 81 -10.35 -1.70 0.28
N ILE A 82 -9.44 -2.36 -0.42
CA ILE A 82 -9.29 -2.31 -1.87
C ILE A 82 -9.72 -3.67 -2.41
N SER A 83 -10.66 -3.70 -3.34
CA SER A 83 -11.05 -4.90 -4.07
C SER A 83 -10.36 -4.91 -5.43
N CYS A 84 -9.60 -5.95 -5.74
CA CYS A 84 -8.90 -6.09 -7.02
C CYS A 84 -8.61 -7.56 -7.34
N SER A 85 -8.22 -7.84 -8.59
CA SER A 85 -7.85 -9.19 -9.01
C SER A 85 -6.51 -9.61 -8.37
N LEU A 86 -6.57 -10.70 -7.61
CA LEU A 86 -5.41 -11.25 -6.93
C LEU A 86 -4.74 -12.33 -7.76
N MET A 87 -3.40 -12.33 -7.79
CA MET A 87 -2.59 -13.33 -8.45
C MET A 87 -1.43 -13.72 -7.53
N LYS A 88 -1.22 -15.03 -7.37
CA LYS A 88 -0.10 -15.58 -6.59
C LYS A 88 1.25 -15.29 -7.26
N GLU A 89 2.32 -15.31 -6.48
CA GLU A 89 3.70 -15.10 -6.93
C GLU A 89 3.92 -13.73 -7.61
N ARG A 90 3.16 -12.74 -7.13
CA ARG A 90 3.23 -11.36 -7.60
C ARG A 90 3.50 -10.42 -6.44
N VAL A 91 4.28 -9.38 -6.72
CA VAL A 91 4.52 -8.25 -5.83
C VAL A 91 3.54 -7.15 -6.19
N TYR A 92 2.75 -6.73 -5.22
CA TYR A 92 1.85 -5.60 -5.30
C TYR A 92 2.52 -4.38 -4.67
N CYS A 93 2.46 -3.25 -5.36
CA CYS A 93 2.92 -1.96 -4.88
C CYS A 93 1.76 -1.00 -4.83
N PHE A 94 1.56 -0.42 -3.66
CA PHE A 94 0.57 0.61 -3.43
C PHE A 94 1.30 1.94 -3.34
N ASP A 95 0.96 2.89 -4.21
CA ASP A 95 1.46 4.26 -4.19
C ASP A 95 0.41 5.18 -3.58
N PHE A 96 0.71 5.64 -2.37
CA PHE A 96 -0.06 6.55 -1.55
C PHE A 96 0.52 7.98 -1.58
N SER A 97 1.29 8.34 -2.61
CA SER A 97 1.92 9.67 -2.70
C SER A 97 0.93 10.84 -2.69
N GLU A 98 -0.31 10.60 -3.13
CA GLU A 98 -1.41 11.56 -3.12
C GLU A 98 -2.32 11.42 -1.90
N LEU A 99 -2.09 10.43 -1.03
CA LEU A 99 -2.90 10.21 0.17
C LEU A 99 -2.48 11.18 1.28
N THR A 100 -3.46 11.86 1.84
CA THR A 100 -3.30 12.72 3.02
C THR A 100 -4.21 12.27 4.16
N ASP A 101 -3.87 12.68 5.37
CA ASP A 101 -4.79 12.60 6.50
C ASP A 101 -5.79 13.78 6.48
N ASN A 102 -6.72 13.79 7.44
CA ASN A 102 -7.70 14.89 7.58
C ASN A 102 -7.07 16.26 7.95
N LYS A 103 -5.79 16.30 8.33
CA LYS A 103 -5.02 17.52 8.62
C LYS A 103 -4.14 17.95 7.43
N ASN A 104 -4.25 17.26 6.29
CA ASN A 104 -3.40 17.43 5.10
C ASN A 104 -1.92 17.04 5.30
N GLU A 105 -1.61 16.22 6.31
CA GLU A 105 -0.31 15.58 6.47
C GLU A 105 -0.13 14.45 5.45
N LYS A 106 1.10 14.27 4.96
CA LYS A 106 1.45 13.19 4.03
C LYS A 106 2.15 12.06 4.77
N LEU A 107 1.95 10.83 4.30
CA LEU A 107 2.71 9.67 4.76
C LEU A 107 4.22 9.91 4.58
N ALA A 108 5.04 9.57 5.58
CA ALA A 108 6.49 9.57 5.37
C ALA A 108 6.89 8.41 4.46
N ASN A 109 6.26 7.25 4.60
CA ASN A 109 6.36 6.12 3.67
C ASN A 109 5.20 6.10 2.68
N LYS A 110 5.43 6.67 1.49
CA LYS A 110 4.41 6.79 0.44
C LYS A 110 4.10 5.49 -0.29
N LYS A 111 4.90 4.44 -0.10
CA LYS A 111 4.78 3.18 -0.82
C LYS A 111 4.73 2.01 0.13
N ALA A 112 3.82 1.09 -0.12
CA ALA A 112 3.80 -0.23 0.53
C ALA A 112 3.96 -1.32 -0.52
N TYR A 113 4.65 -2.40 -0.13
CA TYR A 113 4.88 -3.56 -0.98
C TYR A 113 4.33 -4.80 -0.28
N TYR A 114 3.57 -5.61 -1.01
CA TYR A 114 3.03 -6.88 -0.50
C TYR A 114 3.28 -7.99 -1.52
N THR A 115 3.91 -9.09 -1.10
CA THR A 115 4.12 -10.26 -1.94
C THR A 115 3.09 -11.32 -1.61
N ILE A 116 2.28 -11.71 -2.60
CA ILE A 116 1.34 -12.82 -2.43
C ILE A 116 2.08 -14.12 -2.73
N ILE A 117 2.30 -14.94 -1.70
CA ILE A 117 2.80 -16.31 -1.87
C ILE A 117 1.61 -17.28 -1.98
N HIS A 118 0.65 -17.16 -1.06
CA HIS A 118 -0.58 -17.95 -1.03
C HIS A 118 -1.81 -17.04 -1.02
N LEU A 119 -2.87 -17.46 -1.70
CA LEU A 119 -4.18 -16.83 -1.62
C LEU A 119 -4.92 -17.38 -0.39
N ILE A 120 -5.82 -16.56 0.17
CA ILE A 120 -6.68 -16.96 1.28
C ILE A 120 -7.88 -17.71 0.69
N GLU A 121 -8.10 -18.95 1.11
CA GLU A 121 -9.27 -19.78 0.73
C GLU A 121 -10.56 -19.34 1.44
#